data_AF-U6DID0-F1
#
_entry.id   AF-U6DID0-F1
#
_cell.length_a   1.000
_cell.length_b   1.000
_cell.length_c   1.000
_cell.angle_alpha   90.00
_cell.angle_beta   90.00
_cell.angle_gamma   90.00
#
_symmetry.space_group_name_H-M   'P 1'
#
loop_
_entity.id
_entity.type
_entity.pdbx_description
1 polymer ?
#
loop_
_entity_poly.entity_id
_entity_poly.type
_entity_poly.pdbx_seq_one_letter_code
_entity_poly.pdbx_strand_id
1 'polypeptide(L)'
;MWLSLLLALLLLAVFRKGHLRLSAGGSQNPFSEDVRRTPAPLVTDKEARKKVLKRAFSASQVPENLDAVVIGSGFGGLAAAAILAKAGKRVLVLEQHSKAGGCCHTFGQKGVEFDTGIHYVGSMQEDGICRLVLDQITEGQLDWAALSSPFDIMVLEGPNGRKEFPMYSGEKAYIQGLKEKFPQEEAAIDKYVKLVKVVSRGAIHAVLLKMLPLRLAQLISKCGPLTRFFPFLRASTQSLA
;
A
#
# COMPACT_ATOMS: atom_id res chain seq x y z
N MET A 1 -10.50 20.57 -33.74
CA MET A 1 -9.06 20.66 -33.39
C MET A 1 -8.75 21.85 -32.47
N TRP A 2 -9.23 23.07 -32.77
CA TRP A 2 -8.97 24.26 -31.94
C TRP A 2 -9.67 24.27 -30.58
N LEU A 3 -10.93 23.83 -30.50
CA LEU A 3 -11.69 23.73 -29.24
C LEU A 3 -11.09 22.73 -28.24
N SER A 4 -10.61 21.59 -28.73
CA SER A 4 -9.91 20.59 -27.90
C SER A 4 -8.56 21.11 -27.41
N LEU A 5 -7.86 21.91 -28.22
CA LEU A 5 -6.61 22.55 -27.84
C LEU A 5 -6.82 23.62 -26.76
N LEU A 6 -7.86 24.45 -26.92
CA LEU A 6 -8.27 25.45 -25.93
C LEU A 6 -8.68 24.81 -24.60
N LEU A 7 -9.45 23.71 -24.64
CA LEU A 7 -9.82 22.97 -23.44
C LEU A 7 -8.60 22.36 -22.74
N ALA A 8 -7.66 21.77 -23.51
CA ALA A 8 -6.42 21.23 -22.96
C ALA A 8 -5.55 22.31 -22.31
N LEU A 9 -5.41 23.48 -22.95
CA LEU A 9 -4.68 24.63 -22.41
C LEU A 9 -5.35 25.19 -21.15
N LEU A 10 -6.68 25.23 -21.11
CA LEU A 10 -7.44 25.69 -19.94
C LEU A 10 -7.32 24.70 -18.78
N LEU A 11 -7.37 23.39 -19.04
CA LEU A 11 -7.10 22.34 -18.05
C LEU A 11 -5.66 22.41 -17.53
N LEU A 12 -4.68 22.65 -18.40
CA LEU A 12 -3.28 22.88 -18.03
C LEU A 12 -3.11 24.13 -17.16
N ALA A 13 -3.79 25.23 -17.49
CA ALA A 13 -3.75 26.46 -16.71
C ALA A 13 -4.40 26.28 -15.33
N VAL A 14 -5.54 25.59 -15.25
CA VAL A 14 -6.21 25.25 -13.98
C VAL A 14 -5.34 24.29 -13.15
N PHE A 15 -4.76 23.27 -13.78
CA PHE A 15 -3.84 22.34 -13.14
C PHE A 15 -2.61 23.07 -12.61
N ARG A 16 -1.97 23.93 -13.41
CA ARG A 16 -0.81 24.73 -13.01
C ARG A 16 -1.15 25.69 -11.86
N LYS A 17 -2.33 26.34 -11.90
CA LYS A 17 -2.78 27.25 -10.84
C LYS A 17 -3.15 26.51 -9.55
N GLY A 18 -3.73 25.32 -9.66
CA GLY A 18 -3.99 24.41 -8.55
C GLY A 18 -2.69 23.86 -7.94
N HIS A 19 -1.77 23.40 -8.78
CA HIS A 19 -0.44 22.92 -8.39
C HIS A 19 0.38 24.04 -7.73
N LEU A 20 0.37 25.25 -8.27
CA LEU A 20 1.02 26.42 -7.67
C LEU A 20 0.39 26.79 -6.32
N ARG A 21 -0.93 26.68 -6.15
CA ARG A 21 -1.58 26.89 -4.86
C ARG A 21 -1.28 25.78 -3.85
N LEU A 22 -1.17 24.53 -4.31
CA LEU A 22 -0.83 23.37 -3.47
C LEU A 22 0.68 23.35 -3.11
N SER A 23 1.53 23.84 -4.01
CA SER A 23 2.98 23.98 -3.81
C SER A 23 3.38 25.31 -3.15
N ALA A 24 2.44 26.25 -2.98
CA ALA A 24 2.69 27.52 -2.28
C ALA A 24 2.80 27.33 -0.76
N GLY A 25 2.45 26.15 -0.23
CA GLY A 25 2.86 25.76 1.11
C GLY A 25 4.33 25.37 1.07
N GLY A 26 5.18 26.02 1.87
CA GLY A 26 6.62 25.71 2.00
C GLY A 26 6.94 24.33 2.59
N SER A 27 6.08 23.34 2.40
CA SER A 27 6.31 21.95 2.77
C SER A 27 7.36 21.37 1.83
N GLN A 28 8.45 20.90 2.41
CA GLN A 28 9.46 20.15 1.65
C GLN A 28 8.84 18.86 1.11
N ASN A 29 9.23 18.47 -0.11
CA ASN A 29 8.88 17.17 -0.66
C ASN A 29 9.66 16.11 0.13
N PRO A 30 9.01 15.23 0.92
CA PRO A 30 9.71 14.24 1.75
C PRO A 30 10.46 13.16 0.94
N PHE A 31 10.31 13.16 -0.39
CA PHE A 31 10.94 12.23 -1.33
C PHE A 31 11.78 12.95 -2.39
N SER A 32 12.25 14.18 -2.14
CA SER A 32 13.10 14.91 -3.09
C SER A 32 14.50 14.34 -3.21
N GLU A 33 14.99 13.68 -2.16
CA GLU A 33 16.31 13.08 -2.08
C GLU A 33 16.18 11.61 -1.70
N ASP A 34 17.16 10.80 -2.11
CA ASP A 34 17.24 9.41 -1.65
C ASP A 34 17.78 9.37 -0.22
N VAL A 35 16.90 9.10 0.74
CA VAL A 35 17.24 9.07 2.17
C VAL A 35 17.62 7.68 2.67
N ARG A 36 17.75 6.70 1.77
CA ARG A 36 18.15 5.33 2.14
C ARG A 36 19.57 5.35 2.69
N ARG A 37 19.75 4.66 3.81
CA ARG A 37 21.06 4.43 4.42
C ARG A 37 21.29 2.94 4.60
N THR A 38 22.54 2.56 4.79
CA THR A 38 22.89 1.16 5.07
C THR A 38 22.04 0.63 6.23
N PRO A 39 21.41 -0.54 6.09
CA PRO A 39 20.64 -1.14 7.17
C PRO A 39 21.48 -1.27 8.44
N ALA A 40 20.93 -0.84 9.57
CA ALA A 40 21.55 -1.10 10.87
C ALA A 40 21.56 -2.61 11.16
N PRO A 41 22.49 -3.11 12.00
CA PRO A 41 22.49 -4.50 12.40
C PRO A 41 21.15 -4.93 13.01
N LEU A 42 20.70 -6.15 12.68
CA LEU A 42 19.46 -6.71 13.21
C LEU A 42 19.50 -6.80 14.74
N VAL A 43 18.51 -6.19 15.40
CA VAL A 43 18.38 -6.23 16.85
C VAL A 43 17.43 -7.37 17.23
N THR A 44 17.99 -8.49 17.69
CA THR A 44 17.22 -9.66 18.16
C THR A 44 16.89 -9.58 19.65
N ASP A 45 17.69 -8.84 20.43
CA ASP A 45 17.49 -8.66 21.86
C ASP A 45 16.12 -8.04 22.19
N LYS A 46 15.37 -8.71 23.07
CA LYS A 46 13.99 -8.33 23.40
C LYS A 46 13.93 -7.07 24.24
N GLU A 47 14.89 -6.87 25.15
CA GLU A 47 14.88 -5.70 26.03
C GLU A 47 15.29 -4.43 25.28
N ALA A 48 16.22 -4.51 24.34
CA ALA A 48 16.55 -3.44 23.41
C ALA A 48 15.32 -3.02 22.58
N ARG A 49 14.61 -3.98 21.96
CA ARG A 49 13.39 -3.69 21.18
C ARG A 49 12.28 -3.04 22.02
N LYS A 50 12.12 -3.45 23.29
CA LYS A 50 11.11 -2.88 24.20
C LYS A 50 11.35 -1.41 24.57
N LYS A 51 12.56 -0.86 24.43
CA LYS A 51 12.87 0.51 24.86
C LYS A 51 12.15 1.59 24.03
N VAL A 52 11.77 1.30 22.78
CA VAL A 52 11.27 2.28 21.80
C VAL A 52 9.95 2.95 22.22
N LEU A 53 9.17 2.36 23.14
CA LEU A 53 7.82 2.84 23.51
C LEU A 53 7.52 2.86 25.02
N LYS A 54 8.55 2.90 25.88
CA LYS A 54 8.33 2.88 27.35
C LYS A 54 7.83 4.21 27.94
N ARG A 55 7.61 5.24 27.13
CA ARG A 55 7.18 6.55 27.63
C ARG A 55 5.67 6.58 27.81
N ALA A 56 5.22 6.55 29.07
CA ALA A 56 3.82 6.77 29.40
C ALA A 56 3.36 8.15 28.92
N PHE A 57 2.12 8.25 28.46
CA PHE A 57 1.55 9.53 28.07
C PHE A 57 1.48 10.48 29.27
N SER A 58 1.93 11.72 29.07
CA SER A 58 1.75 12.81 30.02
C SER A 58 1.50 14.10 29.25
N ALA A 59 0.41 14.80 29.57
CA ALA A 59 0.05 16.06 28.90
C ALA A 59 1.19 17.10 29.01
N SER A 60 1.88 17.15 30.15
CA SER A 60 3.04 18.03 30.38
C SER A 60 4.24 17.75 29.47
N GLN A 61 4.28 16.56 28.85
CA GLN A 61 5.37 16.11 27.99
C GLN A 61 5.05 16.24 26.51
N VAL A 62 3.82 16.64 26.17
CA VAL A 62 3.41 16.91 24.79
C VAL A 62 4.07 18.21 24.35
N PRO A 63 4.90 18.19 23.28
CA PRO A 63 5.50 19.42 22.76
C PRO A 63 4.42 20.41 22.34
N GLU A 64 4.65 21.69 22.58
CA GLU A 64 3.79 22.74 22.04
C GLU A 64 3.92 22.82 20.52
N ASN A 65 2.86 23.36 19.88
CA ASN A 65 2.81 23.67 18.45
C ASN A 65 2.94 22.44 17.51
N LEU A 66 2.29 21.32 17.86
CA LEU A 66 2.19 20.17 16.94
C LEU A 66 1.48 20.55 15.64
N ASP A 67 1.99 20.03 14.51
CA ASP A 67 1.34 20.14 13.21
C ASP A 67 0.29 19.04 13.00
N ALA A 68 0.49 17.87 13.61
CA ALA A 68 -0.42 16.74 13.50
C ALA A 68 -0.38 15.81 14.72
N VAL A 69 -1.53 15.19 15.00
CA VAL A 69 -1.67 14.09 15.96
C VAL A 69 -2.16 12.86 15.21
N VAL A 70 -1.42 11.75 15.34
CA VAL A 70 -1.77 10.44 14.78
C VAL A 70 -2.20 9.52 15.92
N ILE A 71 -3.43 9.04 15.85
CA ILE A 71 -4.00 8.12 16.83
C ILE A 71 -3.87 6.69 16.26
N GLY A 72 -3.06 5.87 16.94
CA GLY A 72 -2.70 4.50 16.56
C GLY A 72 -1.36 4.42 15.82
N SER A 73 -0.54 3.45 16.22
CA SER A 73 0.77 3.17 15.62
C SER A 73 0.77 1.90 14.75
N GLY A 74 -0.35 1.63 14.09
CA GLY A 74 -0.40 0.67 12.99
C GLY A 74 0.37 1.15 11.76
N PHE A 75 0.57 0.27 10.78
CA PHE A 75 1.33 0.56 9.56
C PHE A 75 0.91 1.87 8.88
N GLY A 76 -0.39 2.10 8.68
CA GLY A 76 -0.89 3.33 8.05
C GLY A 76 -0.63 4.59 8.88
N GLY A 77 -0.77 4.51 10.21
CA GLY A 77 -0.50 5.63 11.12
C GLY A 77 0.98 5.99 11.16
N LEU A 78 1.85 4.99 11.30
CA LEU A 78 3.30 5.19 11.28
C LEU A 78 3.79 5.69 9.91
N ALA A 79 3.25 5.18 8.81
CA ALA A 79 3.59 5.68 7.47
C ALA A 79 3.20 7.16 7.31
N ALA A 80 1.99 7.54 7.71
CA ALA A 80 1.55 8.93 7.68
C ALA A 80 2.43 9.83 8.57
N ALA A 81 2.71 9.38 9.81
CA ALA A 81 3.54 10.12 10.74
C ALA A 81 4.97 10.31 10.22
N ALA A 82 5.57 9.26 9.66
CA ALA A 82 6.92 9.32 9.09
C ALA A 82 6.98 10.25 7.87
N ILE A 83 6.01 10.19 6.97
CA ILE A 83 5.94 11.08 5.79
C ILE A 83 5.79 12.54 6.24
N LEU A 84 4.89 12.82 7.18
CA LEU A 84 4.69 14.17 7.72
C LEU A 84 5.96 14.68 8.42
N ALA A 85 6.61 13.85 9.24
CA ALA A 85 7.86 14.20 9.90
C ALA A 85 8.97 14.52 8.89
N LYS A 86 9.10 13.72 7.82
CA LYS A 86 10.03 13.98 6.71
C LYS A 86 9.68 15.24 5.92
N ALA A 87 8.41 15.64 5.90
CA ALA A 87 7.98 16.92 5.35
C ALA A 87 8.17 18.12 6.31
N GLY A 88 8.92 17.93 7.40
CA GLY A 88 9.24 18.96 8.38
C GLY A 88 8.14 19.24 9.41
N LYS A 89 7.15 18.35 9.54
CA LYS A 89 6.03 18.51 10.49
C LYS A 89 6.36 17.90 11.85
N ARG A 90 5.93 18.56 12.92
CA ARG A 90 5.97 18.01 14.28
C ARG A 90 4.74 17.14 14.49
N VAL A 91 4.98 15.83 14.59
CA VAL A 91 3.92 14.83 14.69
C VAL A 91 3.98 14.14 16.05
N LEU A 92 2.85 14.09 16.75
CA LEU A 92 2.65 13.23 17.91
C LEU A 92 1.95 11.94 17.49
N VAL A 93 2.55 10.79 17.77
CA VAL A 93 1.90 9.48 17.60
C VAL A 93 1.47 8.95 18.96
N LEU A 94 0.20 8.60 19.09
CA LEU A 94 -0.38 8.03 20.30
C LEU A 94 -0.71 6.56 20.05
N GLU A 95 -0.18 5.67 20.89
CA GLU A 95 -0.47 4.24 20.85
C GLU A 95 -1.11 3.83 22.17
N GLN A 96 -2.19 3.06 22.11
CA GLN A 96 -2.91 2.58 23.29
C GLN A 96 -2.19 1.37 23.94
N HIS A 97 -1.41 0.62 23.15
CA HIS A 97 -0.65 -0.54 23.60
C HIS A 97 0.79 -0.18 23.99
N SER A 98 1.47 -1.12 24.67
CA SER A 98 2.89 -0.99 25.02
C SER A 98 3.85 -1.29 23.86
N LYS A 99 3.31 -1.56 22.66
CA LYS A 99 4.04 -1.92 21.45
C LYS A 99 3.38 -1.25 20.24
N ALA A 100 4.22 -0.82 19.30
CA ALA A 100 3.78 -0.31 18.02
C ALA A 100 3.71 -1.42 16.97
N GLY A 101 3.03 -1.11 15.87
CA GLY A 101 2.92 -1.97 14.71
C GLY A 101 1.49 -2.37 14.37
N GLY A 102 0.53 -2.26 15.30
CA GLY A 102 -0.84 -2.75 15.08
C GLY A 102 -0.81 -4.23 14.67
N CYS A 103 -1.45 -4.60 13.55
CA CYS A 103 -1.40 -5.98 13.02
C CYS A 103 0.00 -6.46 12.56
N CYS A 104 1.00 -5.58 12.57
CA CYS A 104 2.40 -5.93 12.30
C CYS A 104 3.22 -6.22 13.58
N HIS A 105 2.59 -6.18 14.76
CA HIS A 105 3.32 -6.43 16.01
C HIS A 105 3.55 -7.93 16.23
N THR A 106 4.56 -8.27 17.04
CA THR A 106 4.82 -9.65 17.47
C THR A 106 4.64 -9.81 18.98
N PHE A 107 4.34 -11.03 19.42
CA PHE A 107 4.34 -11.42 20.83
C PHE A 107 5.17 -12.68 21.05
N GLY A 108 5.74 -12.82 22.26
CA GLY A 108 6.57 -13.96 22.60
C GLY A 108 5.86 -14.90 23.55
N GLN A 109 5.90 -16.21 23.28
CA GLN A 109 5.38 -17.25 24.17
C GLN A 109 6.30 -18.46 24.14
N LYS A 110 6.70 -18.98 25.32
CA LYS A 110 7.55 -20.17 25.47
C LYS A 110 8.84 -20.13 24.64
N GLY A 111 9.51 -18.98 24.57
CA GLY A 111 10.75 -18.80 23.82
C GLY A 111 10.57 -18.52 22.33
N VAL A 112 9.37 -18.71 21.79
CA VAL A 112 9.03 -18.47 20.37
C VAL A 112 8.38 -17.09 20.21
N GLU A 113 8.59 -16.45 19.06
CA GLU A 113 7.95 -15.20 18.67
C GLU A 113 6.91 -15.47 17.58
N PHE A 114 5.73 -14.87 17.73
CA PHE A 114 4.58 -15.03 16.86
C PHE A 114 4.16 -13.67 16.32
N ASP A 115 3.90 -13.58 15.02
CA ASP A 115 3.20 -12.45 14.43
C ASP A 115 1.69 -12.51 14.72
N THR A 116 0.99 -11.39 14.56
CA THR A 116 -0.46 -11.29 14.82
C THR A 116 -1.33 -11.17 13.58
N GLY A 117 -0.75 -11.16 12.38
CA GLY A 117 -1.59 -11.16 11.18
C GLY A 117 -0.91 -10.92 9.85
N ILE A 118 0.26 -10.29 9.79
CA ILE A 118 1.00 -10.17 8.53
C ILE A 118 2.00 -11.31 8.40
N HIS A 119 1.75 -12.20 7.44
CA HIS A 119 2.61 -13.35 7.14
C HIS A 119 3.52 -13.14 5.92
N TYR A 120 3.12 -12.29 4.98
CA TYR A 120 3.95 -11.92 3.82
C TYR A 120 3.52 -10.59 3.21
N VAL A 121 4.46 -9.93 2.52
CA VAL A 121 4.26 -8.65 1.83
C VAL A 121 4.63 -8.83 0.36
N GLY A 122 3.66 -8.59 -0.53
CA GLY A 122 3.88 -8.62 -1.98
C GLY A 122 4.55 -7.36 -2.52
N SER A 123 4.98 -7.41 -3.78
CA SER A 123 5.54 -6.27 -4.53
C SER A 123 6.84 -5.66 -3.95
N MET A 124 7.65 -6.46 -3.25
CA MET A 124 8.89 -6.03 -2.59
C MET A 124 10.18 -6.26 -3.40
N GLN A 125 10.06 -6.62 -4.69
CA GLN A 125 11.20 -6.67 -5.61
C GLN A 125 11.89 -5.30 -5.72
N GLU A 126 13.19 -5.29 -6.01
CA GLU A 126 14.05 -4.10 -5.93
C GLU A 126 13.59 -2.93 -6.80
N ASP A 127 13.01 -3.20 -7.96
CA ASP A 127 12.47 -2.21 -8.91
C ASP A 127 10.98 -1.88 -8.68
N GLY A 128 10.37 -2.48 -7.65
CA GLY A 128 8.96 -2.29 -7.32
C GLY A 128 8.69 -0.93 -6.69
N ILE A 129 7.64 -0.25 -7.17
CA ILE A 129 7.20 1.04 -6.61
C ILE A 129 6.90 0.97 -5.10
N CYS A 130 6.33 -0.15 -4.64
CA CYS A 130 6.03 -0.35 -3.23
C CYS A 130 7.31 -0.46 -2.39
N ARG A 131 8.32 -1.19 -2.90
CA ARG A 131 9.63 -1.30 -2.26
C ARG A 131 10.32 0.06 -2.19
N LEU A 132 10.34 0.80 -3.29
CA LEU A 132 10.90 2.15 -3.35
C LEU A 132 10.28 3.07 -2.30
N VAL A 133 8.95 3.13 -2.22
CA VAL A 133 8.25 4.00 -1.26
C VAL A 133 8.56 3.58 0.18
N LEU A 134 8.52 2.28 0.49
CA LEU A 134 8.82 1.78 1.83
C LEU A 134 10.26 2.05 2.25
N ASP A 135 11.22 1.86 1.35
CA ASP A 135 12.62 2.15 1.64
C ASP A 135 12.84 3.64 1.89
N GLN A 136 12.15 4.55 1.17
CA GLN A 136 12.24 5.98 1.46
C GLN A 136 11.62 6.34 2.82
N ILE A 137 10.45 5.77 3.14
CA ILE A 137 9.77 6.03 4.42
C ILE A 137 10.62 5.52 5.60
N THR A 138 11.23 4.34 5.44
CA THR A 138 11.97 3.65 6.50
C THR A 138 13.48 3.85 6.44
N GLU A 139 13.98 4.69 5.53
CA GLU A 139 15.41 4.94 5.31
C GLU A 139 16.21 3.65 4.99
N GLY A 140 15.58 2.72 4.28
CA GLY A 140 16.15 1.43 3.92
C GLY A 140 16.41 0.51 5.12
N GLN A 141 15.78 0.74 6.27
CA GLN A 141 16.01 -0.06 7.48
C GLN A 141 15.20 -1.36 7.55
N LEU A 142 14.31 -1.61 6.58
CA LEU A 142 13.59 -2.87 6.47
C LEU A 142 14.44 -3.91 5.74
N ASP A 143 14.69 -5.04 6.40
CA ASP A 143 15.32 -6.21 5.81
C ASP A 143 14.25 -7.18 5.30
N TRP A 144 14.24 -7.43 4.00
CA TRP A 144 13.21 -8.23 3.33
C TRP A 144 13.76 -9.61 2.98
N ALA A 145 13.20 -10.64 3.62
CA ALA A 145 13.52 -12.02 3.29
C ALA A 145 12.58 -12.53 2.18
N ALA A 146 13.15 -12.98 1.06
CA ALA A 146 12.39 -13.64 0.01
C ALA A 146 11.89 -15.00 0.49
N LEU A 147 10.59 -15.28 0.29
CA LEU A 147 10.01 -16.59 0.58
C LEU A 147 10.36 -17.60 -0.51
N SER A 148 10.30 -18.88 -0.15
CA SER A 148 10.38 -19.99 -1.11
C SER A 148 9.25 -19.92 -2.14
N SER A 149 9.43 -20.61 -3.26
CA SER A 149 8.36 -20.84 -4.23
C SER A 149 8.19 -22.36 -4.40
N PRO A 150 7.03 -22.95 -4.08
CA PRO A 150 5.81 -22.28 -3.62
C PRO A 150 5.95 -21.65 -2.22
N PHE A 151 5.23 -20.54 -1.99
CA PHE A 151 5.24 -19.84 -0.71
C PHE A 151 4.09 -20.27 0.21
N ASP A 152 2.99 -20.74 -0.37
CA ASP A 152 1.85 -21.34 0.33
C ASP A 152 1.43 -22.64 -0.37
N ILE A 153 0.83 -23.57 0.37
CA ILE A 153 0.21 -24.78 -0.19
C ILE A 153 -1.19 -24.88 0.38
N MET A 154 -2.21 -24.74 -0.47
CA MET A 154 -3.59 -24.98 -0.08
C MET A 154 -3.86 -26.47 -0.11
N VAL A 155 -4.18 -27.03 1.05
CA VAL A 155 -4.53 -28.45 1.20
C VAL A 155 -6.03 -28.56 1.37
N LEU A 156 -6.69 -29.24 0.44
CA LEU A 156 -8.12 -29.55 0.50
C LEU A 156 -8.29 -31.05 0.73
N GLU A 157 -8.83 -31.42 1.88
CA GLU A 157 -9.23 -32.78 2.18
C GLU A 157 -10.72 -32.96 1.85
N GLY A 158 -11.05 -34.05 1.17
CA GLY A 158 -12.43 -34.38 0.84
C GLY A 158 -12.63 -35.87 0.58
N PRO A 159 -13.84 -36.29 0.18
CA PRO A 159 -14.17 -37.69 -0.06
C PRO A 159 -13.26 -38.37 -1.10
N ASN A 160 -12.66 -37.57 -2.00
CA ASN A 160 -11.77 -38.03 -3.06
C ASN A 160 -10.28 -37.94 -2.67
N GLY A 161 -9.98 -37.84 -1.37
CA GLY A 161 -8.63 -37.75 -0.83
C GLY A 161 -8.10 -36.32 -0.67
N ARG A 162 -6.83 -36.23 -0.27
CA ARG A 162 -6.09 -34.98 -0.06
C ARG A 162 -5.63 -34.41 -1.40
N LYS A 163 -5.95 -33.14 -1.67
CA LYS A 163 -5.48 -32.40 -2.84
C LYS A 163 -4.65 -31.21 -2.41
N GLU A 164 -3.54 -30.99 -3.10
CA GLU A 164 -2.62 -29.89 -2.82
C GLU A 164 -2.50 -28.95 -4.01
N PHE A 165 -2.63 -27.66 -3.72
CA PHE A 165 -2.54 -26.57 -4.68
C PHE A 165 -1.41 -25.62 -4.21
N PRO A 166 -0.18 -25.80 -4.74
CA PRO A 166 0.93 -24.92 -4.42
C PRO A 166 0.74 -23.53 -5.05
N MET A 167 1.01 -22.48 -4.26
CA MET A 167 0.97 -21.08 -4.67
C MET A 167 2.39 -20.63 -4.99
N TYR A 168 2.68 -20.43 -6.28
CA TYR A 168 4.01 -20.05 -6.75
C TYR A 168 4.22 -18.54 -6.76
N SER A 169 5.44 -18.13 -6.44
CA SER A 169 5.88 -16.74 -6.56
C SER A 169 6.05 -16.35 -8.03
N GLY A 170 5.56 -15.16 -8.38
CA GLY A 170 5.70 -14.60 -9.72
C GLY A 170 4.60 -15.04 -10.68
N GLU A 171 4.23 -14.11 -11.55
CA GLU A 171 3.03 -14.23 -12.40
C GLU A 171 3.08 -15.48 -13.31
N LYS A 172 4.20 -15.71 -13.99
CA LYS A 172 4.33 -16.83 -14.95
C LYS A 172 4.21 -18.18 -14.25
N ALA A 173 4.95 -18.38 -13.16
CA ALA A 173 4.94 -19.64 -12.41
C ALA A 173 3.58 -19.89 -11.75
N TYR A 174 2.94 -18.84 -11.22
CA TYR A 174 1.59 -18.93 -10.66
C TYR A 174 0.57 -19.41 -11.70
N ILE A 175 0.53 -18.78 -12.88
CA ILE A 175 -0.40 -19.15 -13.95
C ILE A 175 -0.14 -20.57 -14.43
N GLN A 176 1.13 -20.93 -14.65
CA GLN A 176 1.52 -22.25 -15.10
C GLN A 176 1.10 -23.33 -14.09
N GLY A 177 1.35 -23.10 -12.80
CA GLY A 177 0.94 -24.01 -11.73
C GLY A 177 -0.57 -24.23 -11.66
N LEU A 178 -1.38 -23.18 -11.92
CA LEU A 178 -2.84 -23.33 -12.02
C LEU A 178 -3.24 -24.19 -13.22
N LYS A 179 -2.63 -23.97 -14.39
CA LYS A 179 -2.93 -24.76 -15.60
C LYS A 179 -2.56 -26.23 -15.45
N GLU A 180 -1.45 -26.53 -14.79
CA GLU A 180 -1.04 -27.91 -14.48
C GLU A 180 -2.06 -28.62 -13.57
N LYS A 181 -2.67 -27.91 -12.62
CA LYS A 181 -3.70 -28.46 -11.73
C LYS A 181 -5.08 -28.53 -12.38
N PHE A 182 -5.36 -27.66 -13.36
CA PHE A 182 -6.65 -27.55 -14.04
C PHE A 182 -6.47 -27.48 -15.56
N PRO A 183 -5.97 -28.56 -16.20
CA PRO A 183 -5.63 -28.55 -17.63
C PRO A 183 -6.84 -28.35 -18.56
N GLN A 184 -8.06 -28.64 -18.06
CA GLN A 184 -9.30 -28.41 -18.81
C GLN A 184 -9.74 -26.94 -18.78
N GLU A 185 -9.19 -26.13 -17.87
CA GLU A 185 -9.61 -24.75 -17.60
C GLU A 185 -8.59 -23.69 -18.09
N GLU A 186 -7.59 -24.06 -18.88
CA GLU A 186 -6.52 -23.14 -19.30
C GLU A 186 -7.05 -21.86 -19.95
N ALA A 187 -8.05 -21.99 -20.84
CA ALA A 187 -8.67 -20.85 -21.50
C ALA A 187 -9.43 -19.94 -20.52
N ALA A 188 -10.06 -20.51 -19.50
CA ALA A 188 -10.75 -19.77 -18.45
C ALA A 188 -9.75 -19.04 -17.54
N ILE A 189 -8.65 -19.70 -17.17
CA ILE A 189 -7.55 -19.13 -16.38
C ILE A 189 -6.94 -17.94 -17.11
N ASP A 190 -6.60 -18.08 -18.39
CA ASP A 190 -6.00 -16.99 -19.18
C ASP A 190 -6.95 -15.80 -19.31
N LYS A 191 -8.25 -16.07 -19.52
CA LYS A 191 -9.27 -15.03 -19.57
C LYS A 191 -9.39 -14.32 -18.22
N TYR A 192 -9.42 -15.05 -17.11
CA TYR A 192 -9.50 -14.49 -15.77
C TYR A 192 -8.29 -13.60 -15.47
N VAL A 193 -7.08 -14.09 -15.69
CA VAL A 193 -5.84 -13.32 -15.45
C VAL A 193 -5.81 -12.05 -16.29
N LYS A 194 -6.23 -12.13 -17.57
CA LYS A 194 -6.35 -10.95 -18.43
C LYS A 194 -7.31 -9.92 -17.84
N LEU A 195 -8.46 -10.35 -17.31
CA LEU A 195 -9.44 -9.47 -16.67
C LEU A 195 -8.87 -8.83 -15.40
N VAL A 196 -8.21 -9.60 -14.53
CA VAL A 196 -7.54 -9.09 -13.33
C VAL A 196 -6.57 -7.98 -13.72
N LYS A 197 -5.69 -8.19 -14.70
CA LYS A 197 -4.73 -7.16 -15.15
C LYS A 197 -5.39 -5.89 -15.66
N VAL A 198 -6.47 -6.03 -16.44
CA VAL A 198 -7.23 -4.88 -16.97
C VAL A 198 -7.81 -4.07 -15.82
N VAL A 199 -8.40 -4.73 -14.82
CA VAL A 199 -9.03 -4.08 -13.67
C VAL A 199 -7.98 -3.47 -12.74
N SER A 200 -6.89 -4.18 -12.43
CA SER A 200 -5.80 -3.69 -11.57
C SER A 200 -5.13 -2.44 -12.13
N ARG A 201 -4.84 -2.39 -13.43
CA ARG A 201 -4.33 -1.16 -14.10
C ARG A 201 -5.35 -0.03 -14.04
N GLY A 202 -6.64 -0.37 -14.02
CA GLY A 202 -7.74 0.56 -13.92
C GLY A 202 -7.91 1.21 -12.54
N ALA A 203 -7.40 0.60 -11.46
CA ALA A 203 -7.64 1.04 -10.08
C ALA A 203 -7.12 2.47 -9.80
N ILE A 204 -6.03 2.90 -10.47
CA ILE A 204 -5.48 4.24 -10.32
C ILE A 204 -6.49 5.33 -10.70
N HIS A 205 -7.39 5.06 -11.64
CA HIS A 205 -8.42 6.02 -12.06
C HIS A 205 -9.43 6.29 -10.94
N ALA A 206 -9.74 5.28 -10.11
CA ALA A 206 -10.60 5.47 -8.95
C ALA A 206 -9.93 6.36 -7.89
N VAL A 207 -8.61 6.22 -7.71
CA VAL A 207 -7.83 7.10 -6.84
C VAL A 207 -7.82 8.52 -7.39
N LEU A 208 -7.52 8.71 -8.67
CA LEU A 208 -7.53 10.04 -9.30
C LEU A 208 -8.91 10.71 -9.22
N LEU A 209 -10.00 9.95 -9.35
CA LEU A 209 -11.36 10.47 -9.20
C LEU A 209 -11.61 11.00 -7.78
N LYS A 210 -11.08 10.33 -6.75
CA LYS A 210 -11.17 10.79 -5.35
C LYS A 210 -10.35 12.05 -5.07
N MET A 211 -9.38 12.37 -5.92
CA MET A 211 -8.59 13.60 -5.82
C MET A 211 -9.31 14.82 -6.43
N LEU A 212 -10.38 14.62 -7.21
CA LEU A 212 -11.14 15.71 -7.81
C LEU A 212 -12.10 16.34 -6.80
N PRO A 213 -12.37 17.66 -6.91
CA PRO A 213 -13.44 18.29 -6.14
C PRO A 213 -14.77 17.55 -6.33
N LEU A 214 -15.52 17.36 -5.25
CA LEU A 214 -16.75 16.55 -5.25
C LEU A 214 -17.71 16.89 -6.39
N ARG A 215 -17.93 18.19 -6.64
CA ARG A 215 -18.83 18.65 -7.72
C ARG A 215 -18.37 18.22 -9.11
N LEU A 216 -17.05 18.23 -9.34
CA LEU A 216 -16.45 17.80 -10.60
C LEU A 216 -16.54 16.28 -10.74
N ALA A 217 -16.23 15.53 -9.68
CA ALA A 217 -16.38 14.08 -9.67
C ALA A 217 -17.85 13.66 -9.94
N GLN A 218 -18.81 14.35 -9.32
CA GLN A 218 -20.25 14.13 -9.54
C GLN A 218 -20.69 14.45 -10.97
N LEU A 219 -20.19 15.54 -11.56
CA LEU A 219 -20.47 15.89 -12.96
C LEU A 219 -19.94 14.81 -13.91
N ILE A 220 -18.68 14.42 -13.74
CA ILE A 220 -18.04 13.37 -14.56
C ILE A 220 -18.79 12.04 -14.40
N SER A 221 -19.28 11.72 -13.20
CA SER A 221 -20.10 10.53 -12.96
C SER A 221 -21.45 10.57 -13.67
N LYS A 222 -22.12 11.73 -13.68
CA LYS A 222 -23.44 11.90 -14.33
C LYS A 222 -23.37 11.88 -15.86
N CYS A 223 -22.27 12.38 -16.43
CA CYS A 223 -22.11 12.44 -17.90
C CYS A 223 -21.83 11.07 -18.54
N GLY A 224 -21.62 10.00 -17.76
CA GLY A 224 -21.38 8.64 -18.26
C GLY A 224 -20.03 8.28 -18.91
N PRO A 225 -18.98 9.14 -19.02
CA PRO A 225 -17.71 8.69 -19.60
C PRO A 225 -16.97 7.70 -18.70
N LEU A 226 -17.28 7.67 -17.39
CA LEU A 226 -16.52 6.89 -16.43
C LEU A 226 -16.52 5.39 -16.74
N THR A 227 -17.69 4.80 -16.97
CA THR A 227 -17.82 3.36 -17.29
C THR A 227 -17.43 3.05 -18.75
N ARG A 228 -17.37 4.06 -19.62
CA ARG A 228 -16.94 3.91 -21.01
C ARG A 228 -15.42 3.82 -21.15
N PHE A 229 -14.68 4.60 -20.37
CA PHE A 229 -13.24 4.74 -20.49
C PHE A 229 -12.44 4.09 -19.36
N PHE A 230 -13.07 3.75 -18.23
CA PHE A 230 -12.39 3.12 -17.09
C PHE A 230 -12.88 1.70 -16.86
N PRO A 231 -12.10 0.68 -17.29
CA PRO A 231 -12.47 -0.73 -17.12
C PRO A 231 -12.77 -1.13 -15.68
N PHE A 232 -12.08 -0.53 -14.70
CA PHE A 232 -12.34 -0.75 -13.28
C PHE A 232 -13.77 -0.35 -12.88
N LEU A 233 -14.21 0.86 -13.25
CA LEU A 233 -15.54 1.37 -12.90
C LEU A 233 -16.64 0.62 -13.66
N ARG A 234 -16.36 0.17 -14.89
CA ARG A 234 -17.27 -0.70 -15.65
C ARG A 234 -17.43 -2.07 -14.98
N ALA A 235 -16.34 -2.68 -14.57
CA ALA A 235 -16.37 -3.97 -13.88
C ALA A 235 -17.09 -3.86 -12.53
N SER A 236 -16.90 -2.78 -11.77
CA SER A 236 -17.58 -2.59 -10.47
C SER A 236 -19.10 -2.51 -10.59
N THR A 237 -19.63 -1.97 -11.70
CA THR A 237 -21.10 -1.93 -11.92
C THR A 237 -21.71 -3.28 -12.23
N GLN A 238 -20.90 -4.29 -12.59
CA GLN A 238 -21.37 -5.64 -12.92
C GLN A 238 -21.38 -6.58 -11.70
N SER A 239 -20.72 -6.20 -10.60
CA SER A 239 -20.63 -7.03 -9.38
C SER A 239 -21.86 -6.91 -8.47
N LEU A 240 -22.77 -5.98 -8.77
CA LEU A 240 -23.99 -5.72 -7.99
C LEU A 240 -25.27 -6.22 -8.70
N ALA A 241 -25.11 -6.97 -9.79
CA ALA A 241 -26.19 -7.56 -10.58
C ALA A 241 -26.26 -9.08 -10.36
#